data_AF-A0A0J7XVH4-F1
#
_entry.id   AF-A0A0J7XVH4-F1
#
_cell.length_a   1.000
_cell.length_b   1.000
_cell.length_c   1.000
_cell.angle_alpha   90.00
_cell.angle_beta   90.00
_cell.angle_gamma   90.00
#
_symmetry.space_group_name_H-M   'P 1'
#
loop_
_entity.id
_entity.type
_entity.pdbx_description
1 polymer ?
#
loop_
_entity_poly.entity_id
_entity_poly.type
_entity_poly.pdbx_seq_one_letter_code
_entity_poly.pdbx_strand_id
1 'polypeptide(L)'
;MSRLNECFSEHLQGKFALLDFPNYSNVGDSAIWLGALTLFRSLAGADPAYVSAFHNLDDAALRSAVPEGPIFLIGGGSFGDIWNHHQNFREGVIARFTDRPVIQLPQSIHYNDPARIAQTARIIAAHPNFTLLVRDVPSLELAQKYFDCPVHLCPDSALAIGATRGAAPSMDVLAMLRTDKEGAGVAQVPAGIPVDDWLDEDINAVRRAKAAGAIRAWTALSPSAARARSYEAAARHRVERGFRQLSQGRAIVTDRLHVHILSLLLGRPHAVLDNYYGKIGRFLDAFTGASPLVYRAADLDDAIAWAREAARNRQAA
;
A
#
# COMPACT_ATOMS: atom_id res chain seq x y z
N MET A 1 13.29 6.58 4.70
CA MET A 1 13.58 5.64 5.79
C MET A 1 13.43 6.32 7.16
N SER A 2 14.08 7.45 7.47
CA SER A 2 13.98 8.11 8.79
C SER A 2 12.53 8.40 9.23
N ARG A 3 11.72 9.09 8.41
CA ARG A 3 10.33 9.42 8.76
C ARG A 3 9.41 8.20 8.91
N LEU A 4 9.61 7.14 8.12
CA LEU A 4 8.86 5.88 8.28
C LEU A 4 9.18 5.21 9.61
N ASN A 5 10.47 5.20 9.98
CA ASN A 5 10.90 4.61 11.24
C ASN A 5 10.34 5.40 12.42
N GLU A 6 10.41 6.74 12.39
CA GLU A 6 9.86 7.63 13.42
C GLU A 6 8.37 7.36 13.65
N CYS A 7 7.55 7.32 12.59
CA CYS A 7 6.10 7.10 12.72
C CYS A 7 5.73 5.69 13.19
N PHE A 8 6.62 4.69 13.11
CA PHE A 8 6.33 3.32 13.53
C PHE A 8 6.94 2.98 14.89
N SER A 9 8.11 3.53 15.23
CA SER A 9 8.86 3.12 16.43
C SER A 9 8.13 3.44 17.72
N GLU A 10 7.35 4.53 17.76
CA GLU A 10 6.60 4.96 18.94
C GLU A 10 5.49 3.98 19.34
N HIS A 11 5.04 3.14 18.41
CA HIS A 11 3.89 2.28 18.59
C HIS A 11 4.25 0.79 18.77
N LEU A 12 5.52 0.41 18.62
CA LEU A 12 5.94 -1.00 18.55
C LEU A 12 6.46 -1.52 19.89
N GLN A 13 5.55 -1.70 20.85
CA GLN A 13 5.84 -2.33 22.14
C GLN A 13 5.17 -3.70 22.27
N GLY A 14 5.96 -4.73 22.62
CA GLY A 14 5.46 -6.08 22.87
C GLY A 14 4.94 -6.81 21.63
N LYS A 15 4.03 -7.76 21.82
CA LYS A 15 3.33 -8.45 20.73
C LYS A 15 2.30 -7.51 20.12
N PHE A 16 2.06 -7.60 18.81
CA PHE A 16 1.09 -6.75 18.12
C PHE A 16 0.33 -7.52 17.04
N ALA A 17 -0.80 -6.97 16.61
CA ALA A 17 -1.61 -7.50 15.53
C ALA A 17 -1.53 -6.61 14.29
N LEU A 18 -1.59 -7.20 13.09
CA LEU A 18 -1.74 -6.48 11.82
C LEU A 18 -2.98 -6.98 11.09
N LEU A 19 -3.99 -6.13 10.93
CA LEU A 19 -5.29 -6.49 10.39
C LEU A 19 -5.53 -5.87 9.01
N ASP A 20 -6.62 -6.36 8.39
CA ASP A 20 -7.11 -5.99 7.07
C ASP A 20 -6.18 -6.37 5.91
N PHE A 21 -5.64 -7.60 5.95
CA PHE A 21 -4.85 -8.14 4.84
C PHE A 21 -5.59 -7.99 3.49
N PRO A 22 -4.95 -7.41 2.45
CA PRO A 22 -5.55 -7.18 1.14
C PRO A 22 -5.62 -8.48 0.34
N ASN A 23 -6.72 -9.20 0.54
CA ASN A 23 -6.91 -10.52 -0.04
C ASN A 23 -7.44 -10.50 -1.49
N TYR A 24 -6.86 -9.66 -2.35
CA TYR A 24 -7.23 -9.46 -3.76
C TYR A 24 -5.98 -9.15 -4.61
N SER A 25 -6.13 -9.06 -5.93
CA SER A 25 -5.04 -9.09 -6.92
C SER A 25 -4.11 -7.86 -6.92
N ASN A 26 -4.48 -6.78 -6.26
CA ASN A 26 -3.75 -5.51 -6.30
C ASN A 26 -2.33 -5.66 -5.72
N VAL A 27 -1.34 -5.45 -6.60
CA VAL A 27 0.09 -5.48 -6.27
C VAL A 27 0.46 -4.39 -5.27
N GLY A 28 -0.15 -3.21 -5.40
CA GLY A 28 0.12 -2.06 -4.54
C GLY A 28 -0.21 -2.33 -3.08
N ASP A 29 -1.42 -2.81 -2.80
CA ASP A 29 -1.83 -3.10 -1.42
C ASP A 29 -1.01 -4.27 -0.83
N SER A 30 -0.62 -5.24 -1.66
CA SER A 30 0.34 -6.28 -1.26
C SER A 30 1.72 -5.71 -0.93
N ALA A 31 2.16 -4.67 -1.64
CA ALA A 31 3.41 -3.97 -1.35
C ALA A 31 3.35 -3.19 -0.03
N ILE A 32 2.22 -2.54 0.28
CA ILE A 32 1.99 -1.90 1.58
C ILE A 32 2.13 -2.92 2.71
N TRP A 33 1.50 -4.09 2.57
CA TRP A 33 1.59 -5.17 3.56
C TRP A 33 3.03 -5.62 3.78
N LEU A 34 3.78 -5.93 2.71
CA LEU A 34 5.17 -6.37 2.84
C LEU A 34 6.07 -5.27 3.39
N GLY A 35 5.85 -4.01 2.99
CA GLY A 35 6.58 -2.87 3.53
C GLY A 35 6.35 -2.70 5.04
N ALA A 36 5.10 -2.82 5.50
CA ALA A 36 4.78 -2.82 6.93
C ALA A 36 5.48 -3.97 7.67
N LEU A 37 5.46 -5.19 7.13
CA LEU A 37 6.21 -6.31 7.72
C LEU A 37 7.71 -6.04 7.79
N THR A 38 8.30 -5.43 6.76
CA THR A 38 9.72 -5.05 6.77
C THR A 38 10.01 -4.03 7.86
N LEU A 39 9.15 -3.03 8.08
CA LEU A 39 9.29 -2.06 9.18
C LEU A 39 9.18 -2.73 10.55
N PHE A 40 8.20 -3.61 10.73
CA PHE A 40 8.04 -4.32 12.00
C PHE A 40 9.25 -5.20 12.32
N ARG A 41 9.79 -5.91 11.34
CA ARG A 41 10.99 -6.73 11.51
C ARG A 41 12.22 -5.88 11.80
N SER A 42 12.37 -4.72 11.17
CA SER A 42 13.54 -3.85 11.39
C SER A 42 13.49 -3.09 12.71
N LEU A 43 12.29 -2.68 13.16
CA LEU A 43 12.12 -1.84 14.34
C LEU A 43 11.83 -2.64 15.61
N ALA A 44 10.98 -3.68 15.52
CA ALA A 44 10.57 -4.50 16.66
C ALA A 44 11.31 -5.85 16.73
N GLY A 45 12.05 -6.23 15.69
CA GLY A 45 12.70 -7.54 15.61
C GLY A 45 11.70 -8.72 15.56
N ALA A 46 10.43 -8.45 15.23
CA ALA A 46 9.35 -9.43 15.33
C ALA A 46 8.32 -9.30 14.19
N ASP A 47 7.68 -10.42 13.89
CA ASP A 47 6.46 -10.47 13.07
C ASP A 47 5.20 -10.22 13.90
N PRO A 48 4.08 -9.80 13.30
CA PRO A 48 2.79 -9.72 13.99
C PRO A 48 2.41 -11.08 14.61
N ALA A 49 2.01 -11.07 15.87
CA ALA A 49 1.55 -12.26 16.57
C ALA A 49 0.13 -12.70 16.11
N TYR A 50 -0.63 -11.78 15.52
CA TYR A 50 -1.94 -12.05 14.93
C TYR A 50 -2.12 -11.28 13.62
N VAL A 51 -2.76 -11.93 12.65
CA VAL A 51 -3.20 -11.29 11.41
C VAL A 51 -4.60 -11.75 10.98
N SER A 52 -5.32 -10.88 10.28
CA SER A 52 -6.59 -11.20 9.63
C SER A 52 -6.81 -10.36 8.37
N ALA A 53 -7.67 -10.83 7.47
CA ALA A 53 -8.38 -10.00 6.52
C ALA A 53 -9.68 -9.47 7.17
N PHE A 54 -10.38 -8.54 6.52
CA PHE A 54 -11.62 -7.96 7.06
C PHE A 54 -12.72 -9.00 7.37
N HIS A 55 -12.75 -10.11 6.63
CA HIS A 55 -13.82 -11.12 6.70
C HIS A 55 -13.51 -12.31 7.62
N ASN A 56 -12.36 -12.33 8.30
CA ASN A 56 -11.98 -13.47 9.15
C ASN A 56 -11.24 -13.07 10.43
N LEU A 57 -11.56 -11.88 10.96
CA LEU A 57 -11.16 -11.47 12.30
C LEU A 57 -11.84 -12.38 13.33
N ASP A 58 -11.04 -12.92 14.24
CA ASP A 58 -11.43 -13.72 15.40
C ASP A 58 -10.90 -13.01 16.65
N ASP A 59 -11.84 -12.47 17.43
CA ASP A 59 -11.56 -11.64 18.61
C ASP A 59 -10.84 -12.40 19.72
N ALA A 60 -11.31 -13.62 20.02
CA ALA A 60 -10.73 -14.45 21.05
C ALA A 60 -9.31 -14.87 20.69
N ALA A 61 -9.08 -15.23 19.42
CA ALA A 61 -7.75 -15.57 18.93
C ALA A 61 -6.81 -14.35 18.92
N LEU A 62 -7.30 -13.16 18.57
CA LEU A 62 -6.53 -11.92 18.63
C LEU A 62 -6.11 -11.63 20.07
N ARG A 63 -7.07 -11.60 21.02
CA ARG A 63 -6.80 -11.31 22.44
C ARG A 63 -5.89 -12.35 23.08
N SER A 64 -6.00 -13.62 22.70
CA SER A 64 -5.08 -14.67 23.16
C SER A 64 -3.65 -14.46 22.64
N ALA A 65 -3.50 -14.13 21.35
CA ALA A 65 -2.18 -13.90 20.75
C ALA A 65 -1.53 -12.58 21.18
N VAL A 66 -2.35 -11.55 21.39
CA VAL A 66 -1.98 -10.17 21.72
C VAL A 66 -2.86 -9.68 22.89
N PRO A 67 -2.53 -10.03 24.15
CA PRO A 67 -3.36 -9.65 25.30
C PRO A 67 -3.49 -8.14 25.48
N GLU A 68 -2.36 -7.44 25.56
CA GLU A 68 -2.29 -5.99 25.88
C GLU A 68 -1.67 -5.15 24.76
N GLY A 69 -1.32 -5.78 23.64
CA GLY A 69 -0.55 -5.15 22.58
C GLY A 69 -1.37 -4.36 21.55
N PRO A 70 -0.71 -3.52 20.74
CA PRO A 70 -1.38 -2.65 19.78
C PRO A 70 -1.94 -3.43 18.59
N ILE A 71 -2.97 -2.83 17.97
CA ILE A 71 -3.53 -3.26 16.70
C ILE A 71 -3.13 -2.27 15.61
N PHE A 72 -2.50 -2.78 14.55
CA PHE A 72 -2.22 -2.02 13.34
C PHE A 72 -3.25 -2.37 12.25
N LEU A 73 -3.78 -1.36 11.58
CA LEU A 73 -4.62 -1.50 10.39
C LEU A 73 -3.82 -1.13 9.15
N ILE A 74 -3.87 -1.94 8.09
CA ILE A 74 -3.09 -1.66 6.86
C ILE A 74 -3.36 -0.26 6.29
N GLY A 75 -2.33 0.34 5.70
CA GLY A 75 -2.40 1.60 4.96
C GLY A 75 -3.08 1.46 3.60
N GLY A 76 -2.99 2.49 2.76
CA GLY A 76 -3.50 2.46 1.39
C GLY A 76 -4.43 3.63 1.05
N GLY A 77 -5.46 3.35 0.25
CA GLY A 77 -6.44 4.36 -0.19
C GLY A 77 -7.88 3.92 0.06
N SER A 78 -8.14 3.29 1.21
CA SER A 78 -9.42 2.71 1.58
C SER A 78 -10.11 3.41 2.76
N PHE A 79 -9.58 4.55 3.21
CA PHE A 79 -10.17 5.37 4.27
C PHE A 79 -11.17 6.35 3.67
N GLY A 80 -12.46 6.07 3.82
CA GLY A 80 -13.49 6.83 3.13
C GLY A 80 -14.79 6.09 2.87
N ASP A 81 -15.64 6.68 2.03
CA ASP A 81 -16.96 6.16 1.67
C ASP A 81 -17.02 5.45 0.31
N ILE A 82 -15.90 5.36 -0.41
CA ILE A 82 -15.78 4.61 -1.67
C ILE A 82 -15.69 3.10 -1.39
N TRP A 83 -14.89 2.70 -0.39
CA TRP A 83 -14.54 1.30 -0.11
C TRP A 83 -15.17 0.80 1.20
N ASN A 84 -16.50 0.68 1.21
CA ASN A 84 -17.28 0.46 2.44
C ASN A 84 -16.90 -0.79 3.25
N HIS A 85 -16.46 -1.89 2.64
CA HIS A 85 -16.07 -3.09 3.39
C HIS A 85 -14.86 -2.84 4.30
N HIS A 86 -13.82 -2.18 3.78
CA HIS A 86 -12.63 -1.82 4.55
C HIS A 86 -12.94 -0.74 5.59
N GLN A 87 -13.74 0.26 5.22
CA GLN A 87 -14.14 1.32 6.15
C GLN A 87 -14.97 0.79 7.32
N ASN A 88 -15.97 -0.05 7.05
CA ASN A 88 -16.81 -0.63 8.10
C ASN A 88 -16.01 -1.59 9.00
N PHE A 89 -15.06 -2.34 8.44
CA PHE A 89 -14.16 -3.17 9.23
C PHE A 89 -13.29 -2.32 10.17
N ARG A 90 -12.64 -1.27 9.65
CA ARG A 90 -11.84 -0.31 10.42
C ARG A 90 -12.65 0.32 11.56
N GLU A 91 -13.82 0.86 11.25
CA GLU A 91 -14.72 1.43 12.25
C GLU A 91 -15.13 0.41 13.31
N GLY A 92 -15.40 -0.83 12.90
CA GLY A 92 -15.71 -1.93 13.81
C GLY A 92 -14.55 -2.31 14.72
N VAL A 93 -13.30 -2.26 14.23
CA VAL A 93 -12.10 -2.48 15.07
C VAL A 93 -11.92 -1.35 16.07
N ILE A 94 -11.99 -0.09 15.62
CA ILE A 94 -11.84 1.10 16.46
C ILE A 94 -12.88 1.11 17.60
N ALA A 95 -14.14 0.83 17.28
CA ALA A 95 -15.21 0.81 18.28
C ALA A 95 -15.13 -0.37 19.25
N ARG A 96 -14.47 -1.48 18.87
CA ARG A 96 -14.46 -2.73 19.64
C ARG A 96 -13.26 -2.87 20.57
N PHE A 97 -12.07 -2.44 20.12
CA PHE A 97 -10.82 -2.64 20.86
C PHE A 97 -10.38 -1.36 21.57
N THR A 98 -11.28 -0.78 22.36
CA THR A 98 -11.02 0.47 23.09
C THR A 98 -10.07 0.31 24.27
N ASP A 99 -9.76 -0.94 24.65
CA ASP A 99 -8.86 -1.31 25.75
C ASP A 99 -7.36 -1.25 25.41
N ARG A 100 -7.00 -0.94 24.16
CA ARG A 100 -5.62 -1.00 23.66
C ARG A 100 -5.37 0.04 22.57
N PRO A 101 -4.10 0.33 22.21
CA PRO A 101 -3.81 1.24 21.10
C PRO A 101 -4.27 0.65 19.76
N VAL A 102 -4.90 1.47 18.92
CA VAL A 102 -5.18 1.17 17.51
C VAL A 102 -4.50 2.20 16.62
N ILE A 103 -3.66 1.73 15.71
CA ILE A 103 -2.88 2.57 14.81
C ILE A 103 -3.30 2.28 13.38
N GLN A 104 -3.83 3.30 12.71
CA GLN A 104 -4.07 3.26 11.27
C GLN A 104 -2.77 3.62 10.54
N LEU A 105 -2.21 2.65 9.81
CA LEU A 105 -1.03 2.87 8.96
C LEU A 105 -1.34 3.84 7.79
N PRO A 106 -0.33 4.39 7.10
CA PRO A 106 -0.49 5.54 6.21
C PRO A 106 -1.62 5.39 5.16
N GLN A 107 -2.64 6.23 5.25
CA GLN A 107 -3.81 6.23 4.36
C GLN A 107 -3.93 7.53 3.56
N SER A 108 -4.49 7.42 2.36
CA SER A 108 -5.16 8.54 1.68
C SER A 108 -6.64 8.52 2.06
N ILE A 109 -7.18 9.69 2.43
CA ILE A 109 -8.54 9.84 2.96
C ILE A 109 -9.43 10.54 1.94
N HIS A 110 -10.62 9.99 1.70
CA HIS A 110 -11.61 10.61 0.81
C HIS A 110 -13.04 10.36 1.29
N TYR A 111 -13.82 11.42 1.47
CA TYR A 111 -15.26 11.34 1.74
C TYR A 111 -16.01 12.27 0.78
N ASN A 112 -17.07 11.75 0.17
CA ASN A 112 -18.06 12.51 -0.57
C ASN A 112 -19.30 12.82 0.28
N ASP A 113 -19.66 11.93 1.21
CA ASP A 113 -20.85 12.02 2.06
C ASP A 113 -20.48 12.62 3.44
N PRO A 114 -20.97 13.83 3.77
CA PRO A 114 -20.78 14.45 5.08
C PRO A 114 -21.28 13.60 6.26
N ALA A 115 -22.30 12.78 6.06
CA ALA A 115 -22.81 11.90 7.11
C ALA A 115 -21.82 10.77 7.42
N ARG A 116 -21.11 10.24 6.42
CA ARG A 116 -20.12 9.18 6.59
C ARG A 116 -18.89 9.68 7.33
N ILE A 117 -18.36 10.87 7.00
CA ILE A 117 -17.23 11.43 7.76
C ILE A 117 -17.63 11.77 9.20
N ALA A 118 -18.85 12.28 9.44
CA ALA A 118 -19.36 12.54 10.78
C ALA A 118 -19.57 11.25 11.60
N GLN A 119 -19.94 10.13 10.96
CA GLN A 119 -19.96 8.82 11.61
C GLN A 119 -18.55 8.41 12.03
N THR A 120 -17.58 8.43 11.11
CA THR A 120 -16.20 8.04 11.42
C THR A 120 -15.60 8.92 12.52
N ALA A 121 -15.85 10.23 12.49
CA ALA A 121 -15.40 11.17 13.52
C ALA A 121 -15.90 10.80 14.92
N ARG A 122 -17.19 10.44 15.06
CA ARG A 122 -17.74 9.99 16.35
C ARG A 122 -17.10 8.71 16.85
N ILE A 123 -16.80 7.77 15.95
CA ILE A 123 -16.16 6.50 16.29
C ILE A 123 -14.71 6.71 16.75
N ILE A 124 -13.97 7.57 16.06
CA ILE A 124 -12.60 7.93 16.44
C ILE A 124 -12.56 8.66 17.77
N ALA A 125 -13.42 9.67 17.96
CA ALA A 125 -13.47 10.45 19.21
C ALA A 125 -13.84 9.58 20.43
N ALA A 126 -14.56 8.47 20.22
CA ALA A 126 -14.90 7.52 21.28
C ALA A 126 -13.75 6.55 21.63
N HIS A 127 -12.67 6.50 20.85
CA HIS A 127 -11.54 5.62 21.11
C HIS A 127 -10.44 6.33 21.91
N PRO A 128 -10.11 5.88 23.15
CA PRO A 128 -9.15 6.59 24.00
C PRO A 128 -7.70 6.62 23.47
N ASN A 129 -7.33 5.74 22.52
CA ASN A 129 -5.96 5.64 22.03
C ASN A 129 -5.91 5.20 20.56
N PHE A 130 -6.47 6.03 19.69
CA PHE A 130 -6.36 5.88 18.24
C PHE A 130 -5.28 6.82 17.69
N THR A 131 -4.42 6.34 16.80
CA THR A 131 -3.47 7.18 16.03
C THR A 131 -3.66 6.98 14.54
N LEU A 132 -3.68 8.08 13.78
CA LEU A 132 -3.91 8.08 12.35
C LEU A 132 -2.68 8.54 11.57
N LEU A 133 -2.10 7.63 10.79
CA LEU A 133 -1.06 7.97 9.82
C LEU A 133 -1.68 8.24 8.45
N VAL A 134 -1.26 9.32 7.80
CA VAL A 134 -1.72 9.70 6.45
C VAL A 134 -0.56 9.89 5.50
N ARG A 135 -0.77 9.60 4.21
CA ARG A 135 0.29 9.61 3.19
C ARG A 135 0.18 10.75 2.16
N ASP A 136 -0.55 11.80 2.48
CA ASP A 136 -0.59 13.03 1.69
C ASP A 136 -1.11 14.21 2.53
N VAL A 137 -0.74 15.43 2.13
CA VAL A 137 -1.08 16.66 2.86
C VAL A 137 -2.60 16.92 2.90
N PRO A 138 -3.37 16.76 1.81
CA PRO A 138 -4.82 16.93 1.88
C PRO A 138 -5.50 15.97 2.86
N SER A 139 -5.02 14.73 2.95
CA SER A 139 -5.50 13.77 3.95
C SER A 139 -5.16 14.20 5.38
N LEU A 140 -3.99 14.80 5.60
CA LEU A 140 -3.60 15.37 6.90
C LEU A 140 -4.55 16.50 7.31
N GLU A 141 -4.76 17.47 6.44
CA GLU A 141 -5.63 18.62 6.70
C GLU A 141 -7.08 18.18 6.97
N LEU A 142 -7.59 17.25 6.17
CA LEU A 142 -8.93 16.70 6.37
C LEU A 142 -9.03 15.97 7.72
N ALA A 143 -8.06 15.10 8.05
CA ALA A 143 -8.07 14.37 9.30
C ALA A 143 -7.99 15.31 10.51
N GLN A 144 -7.09 16.30 10.49
CA GLN A 144 -6.95 17.30 11.56
C GLN A 144 -8.22 18.15 11.74
N LYS A 145 -8.98 18.37 10.66
CA LYS A 145 -10.25 19.11 10.72
C LYS A 145 -11.39 18.30 11.33
N TYR A 146 -11.46 16.98 11.08
CA TYR A 146 -12.65 16.18 11.38
C TYR A 146 -12.46 15.15 12.49
N PHE A 147 -11.24 14.71 12.79
CA PHE A 147 -10.99 13.57 13.67
C PHE A 147 -10.24 13.99 14.94
N ASP A 148 -10.83 13.68 16.09
CA ASP A 148 -10.24 13.95 17.41
C ASP A 148 -9.26 12.83 17.79
N CYS A 149 -8.07 12.85 17.18
CA CYS A 149 -6.98 11.92 17.45
C CYS A 149 -5.63 12.49 16.98
N PRO A 150 -4.49 11.98 17.46
CA PRO A 150 -3.19 12.25 16.85
C PRO A 150 -3.15 11.85 15.37
N VAL A 151 -2.73 12.79 14.51
CA VAL A 151 -2.57 12.58 13.07
C VAL A 151 -1.15 12.95 12.64
N HIS A 152 -0.49 12.03 11.92
CA HIS A 152 0.88 12.23 11.46
C HIS A 152 1.03 11.96 9.96
N LEU A 153 1.76 12.86 9.28
CA LEU A 153 2.14 12.68 7.89
C LEU A 153 3.29 11.67 7.79
N CYS A 154 3.04 10.54 7.15
CA CYS A 154 3.94 9.41 7.06
C CYS A 154 4.01 8.88 5.62
N PRO A 155 5.21 8.61 5.06
CA PRO A 155 5.31 8.03 3.73
C PRO A 155 4.60 6.68 3.64
N ASP A 156 4.30 6.24 2.42
CA ASP A 156 3.67 4.93 2.20
C ASP A 156 4.57 3.77 2.68
N SER A 157 3.99 2.80 3.39
CA SER A 157 4.73 1.65 3.95
C SER A 157 5.48 0.85 2.88
N ALA A 158 4.99 0.81 1.62
CA ALA A 158 5.64 0.08 0.54
C ALA A 158 7.07 0.56 0.26
N LEU A 159 7.41 1.82 0.56
CA LEU A 159 8.78 2.34 0.45
C LEU A 159 9.78 1.58 1.34
N ALA A 160 9.31 0.96 2.43
CA ALA A 160 10.17 0.18 3.31
C ALA A 160 10.66 -1.14 2.71
N ILE A 161 10.08 -1.60 1.59
CA ILE A 161 10.63 -2.74 0.83
C ILE A 161 12.10 -2.46 0.44
N GLY A 162 12.43 -1.19 0.19
CA GLY A 162 13.79 -0.76 -0.13
C GLY A 162 14.17 -0.99 -1.59
N ALA A 163 15.35 -0.51 -1.95
CA ALA A 163 15.87 -0.62 -3.31
C ALA A 163 16.02 -2.09 -3.71
N THR A 164 15.59 -2.42 -4.92
CA THR A 164 15.62 -3.76 -5.48
C THR A 164 16.21 -3.74 -6.90
N ARG A 165 16.74 -4.89 -7.33
CA ARG A 165 17.26 -5.06 -8.70
C ARG A 165 16.25 -5.85 -9.53
N GLY A 166 15.84 -5.24 -10.63
CA GLY A 166 15.02 -5.89 -11.65
C GLY A 166 15.86 -6.68 -12.66
N ALA A 167 15.17 -7.50 -13.47
CA ALA A 167 15.76 -8.11 -14.65
C ALA A 167 16.18 -7.04 -15.69
N ALA A 168 16.99 -7.44 -16.67
CA ALA A 168 17.31 -6.58 -17.80
C ALA A 168 16.03 -6.21 -18.57
N PRO A 169 15.85 -4.94 -18.97
CA PRO A 169 14.67 -4.53 -19.72
C PRO A 169 14.63 -5.19 -21.10
N SER A 170 13.45 -5.61 -21.53
CA SER A 170 13.17 -6.21 -22.84
C SER A 170 12.48 -5.23 -23.80
N MET A 171 12.01 -4.08 -23.31
CA MET A 171 11.37 -3.03 -24.11
C MET A 171 11.78 -1.64 -23.61
N ASP A 172 11.64 -0.64 -24.48
CA ASP A 172 12.04 0.73 -24.16
C ASP A 172 11.07 1.37 -23.17
N VAL A 173 9.77 1.29 -23.46
CA VAL A 173 8.70 1.91 -22.66
C VAL A 173 7.61 0.88 -22.36
N LEU A 174 7.19 0.81 -21.09
CA LEU A 174 6.03 0.05 -20.64
C LEU A 174 5.00 1.01 -20.02
N ALA A 175 3.74 0.95 -20.47
CA ALA A 175 2.64 1.72 -19.89
C ALA A 175 1.85 0.85 -18.91
N MET A 176 1.78 1.28 -17.64
CA MET A 176 1.02 0.66 -16.57
C MET A 176 -0.15 1.58 -16.20
N LEU A 177 -1.23 1.47 -16.97
CA LEU A 177 -2.37 2.40 -16.91
C LEU A 177 -3.62 1.70 -16.39
N ARG A 178 -4.45 2.42 -15.64
CA ARG A 178 -5.68 1.85 -15.07
C ARG A 178 -6.72 1.58 -16.14
N THR A 179 -7.40 0.46 -16.01
CA THR A 179 -8.59 0.10 -16.81
C THR A 179 -9.92 0.30 -16.09
N ASP A 180 -9.89 0.72 -14.81
CA ASP A 180 -11.06 0.80 -13.93
C ASP A 180 -11.53 2.24 -13.65
N LYS A 181 -12.51 2.38 -12.74
CA LYS A 181 -13.20 3.64 -12.41
C LYS A 181 -12.30 4.74 -11.83
N GLU A 182 -11.07 4.44 -11.40
CA GLU A 182 -10.14 5.49 -10.93
C GLU A 182 -9.22 6.00 -12.06
N GLY A 183 -9.29 5.42 -13.26
CA GLY A 183 -8.58 5.92 -14.44
C GLY A 183 -9.17 7.24 -14.93
N ALA A 184 -8.33 8.13 -15.45
CA ALA A 184 -8.73 9.45 -15.95
C ALA A 184 -9.42 9.42 -17.33
N GLY A 185 -9.89 8.24 -17.80
CA GLY A 185 -10.33 8.05 -19.18
C GLY A 185 -9.14 8.13 -20.13
N VAL A 186 -8.41 7.03 -20.30
CA VAL A 186 -7.14 7.02 -21.03
C VAL A 186 -7.38 7.39 -22.51
N ALA A 187 -6.72 8.44 -23.00
CA ALA A 187 -6.56 8.67 -24.44
C ALA A 187 -5.94 7.42 -25.09
N GLN A 188 -6.22 7.15 -26.37
CA GLN A 188 -5.67 5.95 -27.02
C GLN A 188 -4.14 5.93 -26.92
N VAL A 189 -3.59 4.92 -26.24
CA VAL A 189 -2.15 4.71 -26.18
C VAL A 189 -1.64 4.48 -27.61
N PRO A 190 -0.60 5.21 -28.06
CA PRO A 190 0.00 5.03 -29.38
C PRO A 190 0.36 3.58 -29.69
N ALA A 191 0.19 3.18 -30.96
CA ALA A 191 0.50 1.84 -31.43
C ALA A 191 1.96 1.46 -31.11
N GLY A 192 2.16 0.23 -30.61
CA GLY A 192 3.47 -0.33 -30.29
C GLY A 192 3.97 -0.11 -28.85
N ILE A 193 3.19 0.52 -27.97
CA ILE A 193 3.49 0.57 -26.53
C ILE A 193 2.67 -0.49 -25.80
N PRO A 194 3.30 -1.48 -25.15
CA PRO A 194 2.57 -2.44 -24.33
C PRO A 194 1.87 -1.75 -23.17
N VAL A 195 0.58 -2.07 -22.99
CA VAL A 195 -0.25 -1.61 -21.87
C VAL A 195 -0.57 -2.82 -20.99
N ASP A 196 -0.33 -2.70 -19.70
CA ASP A 196 -0.63 -3.75 -18.72
C ASP A 196 -1.29 -3.14 -17.47
N ASP A 197 -2.04 -3.95 -16.73
CA ASP A 197 -2.71 -3.58 -15.49
C ASP A 197 -2.53 -4.67 -14.42
N TRP A 198 -2.41 -4.24 -13.16
CA TRP A 198 -2.20 -5.14 -12.02
C TRP A 198 -3.47 -5.77 -11.46
N LEU A 199 -4.62 -5.56 -12.10
CA LEU A 199 -5.89 -6.13 -11.65
C LEU A 199 -6.06 -7.61 -12.01
N ASP A 200 -5.39 -8.09 -13.07
CA ASP A 200 -5.43 -9.50 -13.47
C ASP A 200 -4.41 -10.34 -12.70
N GLU A 201 -4.82 -11.51 -12.22
CA GLU A 201 -4.00 -12.41 -11.39
C GLU A 201 -4.25 -13.89 -11.73
N ASP A 202 -3.17 -14.69 -11.78
CA ASP A 202 -3.29 -16.16 -11.80
C ASP A 202 -3.67 -16.66 -10.39
N ILE A 203 -4.97 -16.86 -10.18
CA ILE A 203 -5.56 -17.34 -8.92
C ILE A 203 -4.92 -18.67 -8.47
N ASN A 204 -4.55 -19.55 -9.41
CA ASN A 204 -3.96 -20.84 -9.05
C ASN A 204 -2.51 -20.68 -8.56
N ALA A 205 -1.73 -19.78 -9.17
CA ALA A 205 -0.39 -19.45 -8.67
C ALA A 205 -0.43 -18.90 -7.24
N VAL A 206 -1.39 -18.02 -6.94
CA VAL A 206 -1.57 -17.47 -5.59
C VAL A 206 -1.99 -18.53 -4.60
N ARG A 207 -2.94 -19.42 -4.98
CA ARG A 207 -3.34 -20.54 -4.14
C ARG A 207 -2.16 -21.47 -3.83
N ARG A 208 -1.32 -21.76 -4.83
CA ARG A 208 -0.07 -22.53 -4.64
C ARG A 208 0.89 -21.82 -3.70
N ALA A 209 1.09 -20.51 -3.87
CA ALA A 209 1.94 -19.71 -2.98
C ALA A 209 1.44 -19.71 -1.54
N LYS A 210 0.12 -19.52 -1.32
CA LYS A 210 -0.53 -19.60 0.00
C LYS A 210 -0.35 -20.99 0.63
N ALA A 211 -0.59 -22.05 -0.13
CA ALA A 211 -0.42 -23.42 0.34
C ALA A 211 1.04 -23.70 0.72
N ALA A 212 2.00 -23.29 -0.11
CA ALA A 212 3.43 -23.43 0.18
C ALA A 212 3.84 -22.65 1.45
N GLY A 213 3.32 -21.43 1.62
CA GLY A 213 3.51 -20.64 2.84
C GLY A 213 2.97 -21.34 4.09
N ALA A 214 1.77 -21.92 3.99
CA ALA A 214 1.14 -22.65 5.08
C ALA A 214 1.87 -23.97 5.41
N ILE A 215 2.30 -24.75 4.41
CA ILE A 215 3.05 -26.00 4.60
C ILE A 215 4.40 -25.74 5.26
N ARG A 216 5.11 -24.68 4.87
CA ARG A 216 6.36 -24.27 5.53
C ARG A 216 6.16 -23.91 7.01
N ALA A 217 4.93 -23.55 7.40
CA ALA A 217 4.53 -23.26 8.77
C ALA A 217 4.02 -24.50 9.54
N TRP A 218 3.99 -25.69 8.94
CA TRP A 218 3.61 -26.92 9.67
C TRP A 218 4.62 -27.30 10.76
N THR A 219 5.81 -26.69 10.75
CA THR A 219 6.80 -26.71 11.84
C THR A 219 6.50 -25.67 12.94
N ALA A 220 5.58 -24.72 12.71
CA ALA A 220 5.18 -23.68 13.63
C ALA A 220 3.81 -24.01 14.26
N LEU A 221 3.80 -24.20 15.57
CA LEU A 221 2.70 -24.77 16.38
C LEU A 221 1.42 -23.90 16.51
N SER A 222 1.11 -22.94 15.61
CA SER A 222 -0.14 -22.16 15.72
C SER A 222 -0.85 -21.83 14.39
N PRO A 223 -2.20 -21.89 14.34
CA PRO A 223 -3.00 -21.47 13.18
C PRO A 223 -2.75 -20.01 12.74
N SER A 224 -2.49 -19.10 13.69
CA SER A 224 -2.20 -17.69 13.41
C SER A 224 -0.87 -17.53 12.64
N ALA A 225 0.16 -18.29 13.01
CA ALA A 225 1.44 -18.29 12.31
C ALA A 225 1.30 -18.85 10.88
N ALA A 226 0.52 -19.92 10.69
CA ALA A 226 0.24 -20.46 9.36
C ALA A 226 -0.50 -19.44 8.47
N ARG A 227 -1.46 -18.69 9.04
CA ARG A 227 -2.17 -17.61 8.33
C ARG A 227 -1.23 -16.47 7.94
N ALA A 228 -0.39 -15.99 8.86
CA ALA A 228 0.59 -14.95 8.59
C ALA A 228 1.53 -15.32 7.44
N ARG A 229 2.05 -16.55 7.44
CA ARG A 229 2.93 -17.06 6.37
C ARG A 229 2.20 -17.21 5.02
N SER A 230 0.94 -17.63 5.04
CA SER A 230 0.09 -17.70 3.84
C SER A 230 -0.15 -16.32 3.23
N TYR A 231 -0.47 -15.33 4.06
CA TYR A 231 -0.67 -13.94 3.64
C TYR A 231 0.60 -13.31 3.10
N GLU A 232 1.72 -13.47 3.80
CA GLU A 232 3.01 -12.99 3.30
C GLU A 232 3.38 -13.66 1.97
N ALA A 233 3.18 -14.97 1.82
CA ALA A 233 3.47 -15.66 0.56
C ALA A 233 2.62 -15.14 -0.61
N ALA A 234 1.33 -14.87 -0.38
CA ALA A 234 0.45 -14.27 -1.38
C ALA A 234 0.90 -12.85 -1.76
N ALA A 235 1.17 -12.01 -0.77
CA ALA A 235 1.63 -10.64 -1.01
C ALA A 235 2.98 -10.63 -1.74
N ARG A 236 3.93 -11.48 -1.33
CA ARG A 236 5.23 -11.64 -1.97
C ARG A 236 5.11 -12.06 -3.42
N HIS A 237 4.27 -13.07 -3.72
CA HIS A 237 4.03 -13.50 -5.09
C HIS A 237 3.52 -12.35 -5.98
N ARG A 238 2.59 -11.53 -5.46
CA ARG A 238 2.04 -10.37 -6.17
C ARG A 238 3.06 -9.27 -6.39
N VAL A 239 3.84 -8.93 -5.37
CA VAL A 239 4.87 -7.90 -5.46
C VAL A 239 6.00 -8.34 -6.41
N GLU A 240 6.41 -9.60 -6.35
CA GLU A 240 7.37 -10.15 -7.31
C GLU A 240 6.83 -10.15 -8.75
N ARG A 241 5.54 -10.41 -8.95
CA ARG A 241 4.88 -10.24 -10.25
C ARG A 241 4.98 -8.80 -10.73
N GLY A 242 4.64 -7.84 -9.87
CA GLY A 242 4.75 -6.41 -10.16
C GLY A 242 6.18 -6.01 -10.56
N PHE A 243 7.18 -6.41 -9.77
CA PHE A 243 8.58 -6.14 -10.12
C PHE A 243 9.00 -6.81 -11.42
N ARG A 244 8.56 -8.04 -11.72
CA ARG A 244 8.85 -8.70 -13.01
C ARG A 244 8.23 -7.94 -14.18
N GLN A 245 7.00 -7.46 -14.07
CA GLN A 245 6.36 -6.65 -15.11
C GLN A 245 7.11 -5.33 -15.32
N LEU A 246 7.33 -4.55 -14.26
CA LEU A 246 8.03 -3.27 -14.35
C LEU A 246 9.49 -3.40 -14.81
N SER A 247 10.14 -4.54 -14.55
CA SER A 247 11.50 -4.77 -15.00
C SER A 247 11.63 -4.85 -16.52
N GLN A 248 10.54 -5.15 -17.24
CA GLN A 248 10.56 -5.28 -18.69
C GLN A 248 10.79 -3.92 -19.38
N GLY A 249 10.23 -2.83 -18.82
CA GLY A 249 10.39 -1.49 -19.36
C GLY A 249 11.70 -0.82 -18.92
N ARG A 250 12.41 -0.20 -19.86
CA ARG A 250 13.56 0.65 -19.52
C ARG A 250 13.12 1.97 -18.89
N ALA A 251 11.98 2.51 -19.34
CA ALA A 251 11.21 3.58 -18.71
C ALA A 251 9.73 3.17 -18.58
N ILE A 252 9.02 3.74 -17.59
CA ILE A 252 7.62 3.41 -17.30
C ILE A 252 6.72 4.64 -17.49
N VAL A 253 5.49 4.46 -17.95
CA VAL A 253 4.42 5.46 -17.90
C VAL A 253 3.31 4.92 -17.01
N THR A 254 2.77 5.72 -16.08
CA THR A 254 1.72 5.21 -15.17
C THR A 254 0.80 6.28 -14.60
N ASP A 255 -0.42 5.87 -14.26
CA ASP A 255 -1.41 6.60 -13.45
C ASP A 255 -1.71 5.87 -12.11
N ARG A 256 -0.85 4.92 -11.72
CA ARG A 256 -0.93 4.17 -10.46
C ARG A 256 0.17 4.59 -9.49
N LEU A 257 -0.23 5.05 -8.30
CA LEU A 257 0.68 5.43 -7.22
C LEU A 257 1.70 4.32 -6.87
N HIS A 258 1.27 3.06 -6.79
CA HIS A 258 2.19 1.98 -6.45
C HIS A 258 3.11 1.57 -7.60
N VAL A 259 2.76 1.85 -8.86
CA VAL A 259 3.71 1.70 -9.96
C VAL A 259 4.81 2.75 -9.82
N HIS A 260 4.47 4.00 -9.48
CA HIS A 260 5.44 5.02 -9.13
C HIS A 260 6.38 4.55 -8.00
N ILE A 261 5.82 4.12 -6.86
CA ILE A 261 6.63 3.65 -5.72
C ILE A 261 7.54 2.48 -6.12
N LEU A 262 7.01 1.42 -6.74
CA LEU A 262 7.82 0.26 -7.12
C LEU A 262 8.86 0.59 -8.21
N SER A 263 8.58 1.57 -9.09
CA SER A 263 9.56 2.06 -10.07
C SER A 263 10.71 2.81 -9.42
N LEU A 264 10.43 3.62 -8.38
CA LEU A 264 11.48 4.22 -7.54
C LEU A 264 12.36 3.13 -6.90
N LEU A 265 11.74 2.09 -6.34
CA LEU A 265 12.49 0.99 -5.71
C LEU A 265 13.36 0.21 -6.71
N LEU A 266 12.92 0.06 -7.96
CA LEU A 266 13.70 -0.55 -9.04
C LEU A 266 14.76 0.39 -9.63
N GLY A 267 14.76 1.68 -9.29
CA GLY A 267 15.59 2.68 -9.95
C GLY A 267 15.24 2.90 -11.42
N ARG A 268 13.97 2.71 -11.80
CA ARG A 268 13.46 2.89 -13.17
C ARG A 268 12.95 4.32 -13.36
N PRO A 269 13.39 5.04 -14.40
CA PRO A 269 12.82 6.32 -14.75
C PRO A 269 11.36 6.13 -15.17
N HIS A 270 10.47 7.01 -14.74
CA HIS A 270 9.06 6.88 -15.04
C HIS A 270 8.32 8.20 -15.06
N ALA A 271 7.38 8.33 -16.01
CA ALA A 271 6.44 9.43 -16.08
C ALA A 271 5.15 9.05 -15.35
N VAL A 272 4.63 9.98 -14.56
CA VAL A 272 3.34 9.83 -13.86
C VAL A 272 2.30 10.76 -14.46
N LEU A 273 1.11 10.21 -14.67
CA LEU A 273 -0.10 10.92 -15.01
C LEU A 273 -0.93 11.05 -13.74
N ASP A 274 -1.31 12.27 -13.38
CA ASP A 274 -2.18 12.44 -12.24
C ASP A 274 -3.59 11.91 -12.56
N ASN A 275 -4.25 11.32 -11.57
CA ASN A 275 -5.63 10.84 -11.74
C ASN A 275 -6.63 11.93 -11.35
N TYR A 276 -7.93 11.67 -11.56
CA TYR A 276 -9.02 12.61 -11.25
C TYR A 276 -8.99 13.15 -9.81
N TYR A 277 -8.43 12.37 -8.89
CA TYR A 277 -8.33 12.71 -7.46
C TYR A 277 -6.99 13.36 -7.07
N GLY A 278 -6.05 13.54 -8.01
CA GLY A 278 -4.73 14.10 -7.74
C GLY A 278 -3.87 13.20 -6.83
N LYS A 279 -4.19 11.91 -6.68
CA LYS A 279 -3.58 11.04 -5.65
C LYS A 279 -2.07 10.91 -5.83
N ILE A 280 -1.60 10.86 -7.07
CA ILE A 280 -0.18 10.69 -7.35
C ILE A 280 0.53 12.01 -7.10
N GLY A 281 0.02 13.12 -7.66
CA GLY A 281 0.59 14.45 -7.45
C GLY A 281 0.74 14.79 -5.97
N ARG A 282 -0.31 14.57 -5.16
CA ARG A 282 -0.29 14.83 -3.71
C ARG A 282 0.77 14.03 -2.97
N PHE A 283 1.02 12.78 -3.38
CA PHE A 283 2.08 11.95 -2.79
C PHE A 283 3.48 12.42 -3.22
N LEU A 284 3.65 12.77 -4.49
CA LEU A 284 4.90 13.33 -5.01
C LEU A 284 5.27 14.60 -4.26
N ASP A 285 4.33 15.54 -4.14
CA ASP A 285 4.52 16.82 -3.47
C ASP A 285 4.93 16.63 -2.00
N ALA A 286 4.41 15.59 -1.34
CA ALA A 286 4.73 15.28 0.06
C ALA A 286 6.08 14.57 0.26
N PHE A 287 6.52 13.71 -0.67
CA PHE A 287 7.61 12.76 -0.38
C PHE A 287 8.63 12.52 -1.49
N THR A 288 8.24 12.47 -2.76
CA THR A 288 9.08 11.88 -3.82
C THR A 288 9.32 12.80 -5.03
N GLY A 289 8.75 14.01 -5.04
CA GLY A 289 8.82 14.96 -6.16
C GLY A 289 10.22 15.45 -6.50
N ALA A 290 11.16 15.39 -5.56
CA ALA A 290 12.56 15.75 -5.80
C ALA A 290 13.39 14.63 -6.46
N SER A 291 12.82 13.43 -6.68
CA SER A 291 13.54 12.31 -7.27
C SER A 291 13.83 12.57 -8.76
N PRO A 292 15.08 12.41 -9.23
CA PRO A 292 15.40 12.58 -10.65
C PRO A 292 14.83 11.45 -11.53
N LEU A 293 14.25 10.41 -10.92
CA LEU A 293 13.65 9.29 -11.64
C LEU A 293 12.20 9.54 -12.06
N VAL A 294 11.53 10.53 -11.48
CA VAL A 294 10.10 10.76 -11.73
C VAL A 294 9.88 12.02 -12.55
N TYR A 295 8.98 11.95 -13.52
CA TYR A 295 8.50 13.09 -14.29
C TYR A 295 6.98 13.22 -14.15
N ARG A 296 6.49 14.41 -13.81
CA ARG A 296 5.04 14.69 -13.73
C ARG A 296 4.58 15.17 -15.10
N ALA A 297 3.92 14.30 -15.85
CA ALA A 297 3.46 14.59 -17.19
C ALA A 297 2.14 15.37 -17.19
N ALA A 298 1.99 16.26 -18.17
CA ALA A 298 0.76 17.04 -18.39
C ALA A 298 -0.36 16.15 -18.98
N ASP A 299 0.00 15.28 -19.90
CA ASP A 299 -0.89 14.33 -20.57
C ASP A 299 -0.12 13.07 -21.01
N LEU A 300 -0.84 12.13 -21.63
CA LEU A 300 -0.29 10.84 -22.03
C LEU A 300 0.80 10.97 -23.12
N ASP A 301 0.66 11.92 -24.04
CA ASP A 301 1.62 12.11 -25.13
C ASP A 301 2.93 12.68 -24.59
N ASP A 302 2.86 13.66 -23.69
CA ASP A 302 4.00 14.19 -22.93
C ASP A 302 4.68 13.08 -22.11
N ALA A 303 3.91 12.27 -21.39
CA ALA A 303 4.44 11.14 -20.61
C ALA A 303 5.23 10.14 -21.46
N ILE A 304 4.69 9.79 -22.63
CA ILE A 304 5.30 8.85 -23.57
C ILE A 304 6.55 9.46 -24.22
N ALA A 305 6.49 10.71 -24.63
CA ALA A 305 7.62 11.41 -25.24
C ALA A 305 8.81 11.43 -24.28
N TRP A 306 8.57 11.84 -23.03
CA TRP A 306 9.58 11.85 -21.98
C TRP A 306 10.11 10.43 -21.70
N ALA A 307 9.23 9.43 -21.57
CA ALA A 307 9.66 8.05 -21.28
C ALA A 307 10.54 7.47 -22.37
N ARG A 308 10.26 7.75 -23.65
CA ARG A 308 11.11 7.34 -24.79
C ARG A 308 12.49 7.98 -24.71
N GLU A 309 12.57 9.26 -24.34
CA GLU A 309 13.85 9.94 -24.16
C GLU A 309 14.65 9.36 -22.98
N ALA A 310 14.00 9.18 -21.83
CA ALA A 310 14.62 8.57 -20.66
C ALA A 310 15.15 7.16 -20.95
N ALA A 311 14.41 6.37 -21.75
CA ALA A 311 14.86 5.05 -22.20
C ALA A 311 16.11 5.14 -23.09
N ARG A 312 16.18 6.07 -24.04
CA ARG A 312 17.38 6.26 -24.89
C ARG A 312 18.60 6.67 -24.07
N ASN A 313 18.44 7.64 -23.16
CA ASN A 313 19.54 8.14 -22.34
C ASN A 313 20.13 7.04 -21.45
N ARG A 314 19.31 6.12 -20.96
CA ARG A 314 19.77 4.99 -20.13
C ARG A 314 20.40 3.86 -20.94
N GLN A 315 20.11 3.74 -22.24
CA GLN A 315 20.78 2.78 -23.11
C GLN A 315 22.21 3.23 -23.47
N ALA A 316 22.45 4.54 -23.46
CA ALA A 316 23.75 5.14 -23.75
C ALA A 316 24.71 5.20 -22.54
N ALA A 317 24.21 4.95 -21.32
CA ALA A 317 24.95 5.01 -20.05
C ALA A 317 25.29 3.60 -19.54
#